data_AF-A0A7S0JG09-F1
#
_entry.id   AF-A0A7S0JG09-F1
#
_cell.length_a   1.000
_cell.length_b   1.000
_cell.length_c   1.000
_cell.angle_alpha   90.00
_cell.angle_beta   90.00
_cell.angle_gamma   90.00
#
_symmetry.space_group_name_H-M   'P 1'
#
loop_
_entity.id
_entity.type
_entity.pdbx_description
1 polymer ?
#
loop_
_entity_poly.entity_id
_entity_poly.type
_entity_poly.pdbx_seq_one_letter_code
_entity_poly.pdbx_strand_id
1 'polypeptide(L)'
;MQAAPPGLNRSGVGDLLSCWTALWDWSEAATRLNEPFDDGIAARTRVLLERLLSPSAALDVRNVTREGLRLLSELYVEEVTLCEAWGNSRCEEGSEHYVAYALEALTGK
;
A
#
# COMPACT_ATOMS: atom_id res chain seq x y z
N MET A 1 -15.58 -7.75 -5.57
CA MET A 1 -15.21 -6.33 -5.79
C MET A 1 -16.27 -5.53 -6.55
N GLN A 2 -16.81 -5.96 -7.70
CA GLN A 2 -17.79 -5.15 -8.47
C GLN A 2 -19.10 -4.82 -7.75
N ALA A 3 -19.55 -5.67 -6.81
CA ALA A 3 -20.76 -5.43 -6.01
C ALA A 3 -20.51 -4.56 -4.76
N ALA A 4 -19.25 -4.19 -4.47
CA ALA A 4 -18.94 -3.33 -3.32
C ALA A 4 -19.31 -1.87 -3.63
N PRO A 5 -19.75 -1.10 -2.62
CA PRO A 5 -19.90 0.35 -2.73
C PRO A 5 -18.66 0.98 -3.39
N PRO A 6 -18.82 1.86 -4.40
CA PRO A 6 -17.69 2.48 -5.10
C PRO A 6 -16.70 3.19 -4.16
N GLY A 7 -17.17 3.72 -3.03
CA GLY A 7 -16.32 4.31 -1.99
C GLY A 7 -15.35 3.31 -1.37
N LEU A 8 -15.75 2.06 -1.16
CA LEU A 8 -14.88 1.00 -0.61
C LEU A 8 -13.86 0.50 -1.64
N ASN A 9 -14.25 0.42 -2.92
CA ASN A 9 -13.30 0.10 -3.99
C ASN A 9 -12.22 1.19 -4.14
N ARG A 10 -12.58 2.45 -3.86
CA ARG A 10 -11.64 3.58 -3.88
C ARG A 10 -10.82 3.70 -2.59
N SER A 11 -11.35 3.30 -1.45
CA SER A 11 -10.62 3.39 -0.18
C SER A 11 -9.40 2.45 -0.16
N GLY A 12 -9.49 1.29 -0.82
CA GLY A 12 -8.34 0.38 -0.96
C GLY A 12 -7.16 0.94 -1.77
N VAL A 13 -7.35 2.07 -2.47
CA VAL A 13 -6.24 2.79 -3.09
C VAL A 13 -5.39 3.49 -2.03
N GLY A 14 -6.03 4.03 -0.98
CA GLY A 14 -5.34 4.78 0.07
C GLY A 14 -4.36 3.91 0.84
N ASP A 15 -4.76 2.66 1.08
CA ASP A 15 -3.97 1.60 1.67
C ASP A 15 -2.71 1.32 0.84
N LEU A 16 -2.83 0.98 -0.45
CA LEU A 16 -1.66 0.76 -1.31
C LEU A 16 -0.78 2.01 -1.46
N LEU A 17 -1.34 3.22 -1.34
CA LEU A 17 -0.56 4.47 -1.37
C LEU A 17 0.24 4.71 -0.08
N SER A 18 -0.15 4.10 1.05
CA SER A 18 0.59 4.18 2.32
C SER A 18 2.03 3.66 2.15
N CYS A 19 2.24 2.68 1.26
CA CYS A 19 3.54 2.12 0.98
C CYS A 19 4.57 3.21 0.60
N TRP A 20 4.13 4.35 0.05
CA TRP A 20 5.04 5.46 -0.26
C TRP A 20 5.69 6.05 1.00
N THR A 21 4.90 6.30 2.05
CA THR A 21 5.40 6.82 3.33
C THR A 21 6.06 5.72 4.15
N ALA A 22 5.53 4.49 4.10
CA ALA A 22 6.15 3.32 4.74
C ALA A 22 7.57 3.06 4.26
N LEU A 23 7.81 3.08 2.94
CA LEU A 23 9.16 2.93 2.39
C LEU A 23 10.12 4.04 2.82
N TRP A 24 9.61 5.27 2.96
CA TRP A 24 10.42 6.38 3.46
C TRP A 24 10.77 6.18 4.94
N ASP A 25 9.79 5.82 5.77
CA ASP A 25 9.99 5.55 7.19
C ASP A 25 10.94 4.37 7.42
N TRP A 26 10.82 3.31 6.63
CA TRP A 26 11.71 2.14 6.71
C TRP A 26 13.15 2.51 6.31
N SER A 27 13.33 3.34 5.27
CA SER A 27 14.65 3.87 4.89
C SER A 27 15.26 4.79 5.95
N GLU A 28 14.44 5.62 6.61
CA GLU A 28 14.88 6.46 7.71
C GLU A 28 15.26 5.63 8.93
N ALA A 29 14.48 4.59 9.27
CA ALA A 29 14.79 3.68 10.35
C ALA A 29 16.08 2.89 10.09
N ALA A 30 16.31 2.45 8.85
CA ALA A 30 17.56 1.82 8.44
C ALA A 30 18.76 2.77 8.66
N THR A 31 18.61 4.02 8.26
CA THR A 31 19.69 5.03 8.35
C THR A 31 19.98 5.45 9.79
N ARG A 32 18.93 5.67 10.61
CA ARG A 32 19.07 6.29 11.93
C ARG A 32 19.16 5.29 13.06
N LEU A 33 18.54 4.12 12.89
CA LEU A 33 18.40 3.10 13.94
C LEU A 33 19.11 1.79 13.58
N ASN A 34 19.74 1.70 12.38
CA ASN A 34 20.32 0.46 11.85
C ASN A 34 19.30 -0.69 11.78
N GLU A 35 18.03 -0.37 11.52
CA GLU A 35 17.03 -1.40 11.25
C GLU A 35 17.38 -2.17 9.96
N PRO A 36 17.22 -3.50 9.92
CA PRO A 36 17.36 -4.25 8.68
C PRO A 36 16.48 -3.69 7.56
N PHE A 37 17.04 -3.60 6.36
CA PHE A 37 16.37 -3.07 5.17
C PHE A 37 16.69 -3.94 3.96
N ASP A 38 15.68 -4.21 3.12
CA ASP A 38 15.85 -4.96 1.88
C ASP A 38 15.57 -4.06 0.67
N ASP A 39 16.64 -3.67 -0.03
CA ASP A 39 16.55 -2.82 -1.23
C ASP A 39 15.71 -3.45 -2.35
N GLY A 40 15.70 -4.80 -2.45
CA GLY A 40 14.95 -5.53 -3.47
C GLY A 40 13.44 -5.46 -3.22
N ILE A 41 13.02 -5.71 -1.98
CA ILE A 41 11.62 -5.57 -1.56
C ILE A 41 11.17 -4.12 -1.68
N ALA A 42 12.00 -3.17 -1.25
CA ALA A 42 11.70 -1.75 -1.39
C ALA A 42 11.56 -1.33 -2.87
N ALA A 43 12.43 -1.80 -3.76
CA ALA A 43 12.35 -1.51 -5.19
C ALA A 43 11.08 -2.12 -5.82
N ARG A 44 10.71 -3.36 -5.48
CA ARG A 44 9.48 -3.99 -5.97
C ARG A 44 8.23 -3.28 -5.48
N THR A 45 8.23 -2.81 -4.24
CA THR A 45 7.14 -2.00 -3.68
C THR A 45 7.01 -0.67 -4.43
N ARG A 46 8.11 -0.04 -4.83
CA ARG A 46 8.06 1.17 -5.70
C ARG A 46 7.46 0.87 -7.08
N VAL A 47 7.84 -0.24 -7.71
CA VAL A 47 7.26 -0.65 -9.00
C VAL A 47 5.75 -0.91 -8.89
N LEU A 48 5.31 -1.49 -7.77
CA LEU A 48 3.89 -1.66 -7.45
C LEU A 48 3.16 -0.30 -7.41
N LEU A 49 3.73 0.68 -6.69
CA LEU A 49 3.21 2.05 -6.62
C LEU A 49 3.17 2.72 -8.00
N GLU A 50 4.22 2.59 -8.80
CA GLU A 50 4.28 3.12 -10.17
C GLU A 50 3.18 2.54 -11.06
N ARG A 51 2.89 1.24 -10.93
CA ARG A 51 1.80 0.58 -11.67
C ARG A 51 0.45 1.15 -11.26
N LEU A 52 0.21 1.31 -9.95
CA LEU A 52 -1.02 1.92 -9.42
C LEU A 52 -1.23 3.35 -9.94
N LEU A 53 -0.14 4.13 -9.97
CA LEU A 53 -0.14 5.55 -10.36
C LEU A 53 -0.04 5.78 -11.87
N SER A 54 0.11 4.73 -12.68
CA SER A 54 0.13 4.88 -14.14
C SER A 54 -1.18 5.53 -14.63
N PRO A 55 -1.14 6.40 -15.66
CA PRO A 55 -2.33 7.16 -16.08
C PRO A 55 -3.55 6.28 -16.42
N SER A 56 -3.33 5.12 -17.02
CA SER A 56 -4.40 4.15 -17.32
C SER A 56 -4.96 3.51 -16.05
N ALA A 57 -4.09 3.03 -15.15
CA ALA A 57 -4.51 2.43 -13.89
C ALA A 57 -5.32 3.42 -13.04
N ALA A 58 -4.83 4.65 -12.90
CA ALA A 58 -5.50 5.68 -12.14
C ALA A 58 -6.92 5.98 -12.68
N LEU A 59 -7.09 6.04 -14.01
CA LEU A 59 -8.40 6.23 -14.64
C LEU A 59 -9.32 5.03 -14.43
N ASP A 60 -8.81 3.82 -14.62
CA ASP A 60 -9.57 2.58 -14.47
C ASP A 60 -10.07 2.38 -13.03
N VAL A 61 -9.20 2.61 -12.05
CA VAL A 61 -9.53 2.54 -10.63
C VAL A 61 -10.52 3.62 -10.23
N ARG A 62 -10.31 4.87 -10.68
CA ARG A 62 -11.25 5.99 -10.42
C ARG A 62 -12.67 5.67 -10.92
N ASN A 63 -12.74 5.10 -12.11
CA ASN A 63 -14.00 4.75 -12.78
C ASN A 63 -14.54 3.38 -12.36
N VAL A 64 -13.82 2.64 -11.51
CA VAL A 64 -14.21 1.32 -10.99
C VAL A 64 -14.47 0.33 -12.12
N THR A 65 -13.61 0.36 -13.16
CA THR A 65 -13.69 -0.58 -14.28
C THR A 65 -13.32 -1.99 -13.82
N ARG A 66 -13.64 -3.02 -14.61
CA ARG A 66 -13.26 -4.41 -14.27
C ARG A 66 -11.74 -4.54 -14.20
N GLU A 67 -11.06 -3.87 -15.11
CA GLU A 67 -9.62 -3.82 -15.28
C GLU A 67 -8.98 -3.12 -14.07
N GLY A 68 -9.52 -1.99 -13.63
CA GLY A 68 -9.05 -1.28 -12.44
C GLY A 68 -9.22 -2.10 -11.16
N LEU A 69 -10.37 -2.76 -10.98
CA LEU A 69 -10.60 -3.63 -9.83
C LEU A 69 -9.70 -4.86 -9.84
N ARG A 70 -9.46 -5.45 -11.02
CA ARG A 70 -8.54 -6.57 -11.17
C ARG A 70 -7.12 -6.14 -10.81
N LEU A 71 -6.68 -5.00 -11.33
CA LEU A 71 -5.36 -4.45 -11.00
C LEU A 71 -5.22 -4.23 -9.49
N LEU A 72 -6.19 -3.61 -8.83
CA LEU A 72 -6.14 -3.43 -7.37
C LEU A 72 -6.00 -4.76 -6.63
N SER A 73 -6.77 -5.78 -7.01
CA SER A 73 -6.66 -7.11 -6.41
C SER A 73 -5.28 -7.73 -6.63
N GLU A 74 -4.69 -7.56 -7.81
CA GLU A 74 -3.36 -8.08 -8.13
C GLU A 74 -2.26 -7.35 -7.34
N LEU A 75 -2.39 -6.03 -7.19
CA LEU A 75 -1.45 -5.21 -6.40
C LEU A 75 -1.50 -5.58 -4.90
N TYR A 76 -2.69 -5.80 -4.35
CA TYR A 76 -2.82 -6.26 -2.95
C TYR A 76 -2.18 -7.63 -2.72
N VAL A 77 -2.39 -8.58 -3.64
CA VAL A 77 -1.73 -9.90 -3.52
C VAL A 77 -0.20 -9.75 -3.57
N GLU A 78 0.30 -8.85 -4.42
CA GLU A 78 1.74 -8.59 -4.51
C GLU A 78 2.30 -7.90 -3.27
N GLU A 79 1.62 -6.89 -2.74
CA GLU A 79 2.00 -6.18 -1.51
C GLU A 79 2.10 -7.16 -0.33
N VAL A 80 1.05 -7.95 -0.06
CA VAL A 80 1.09 -8.97 1.01
C VAL A 80 2.22 -9.98 0.80
N THR A 81 2.48 -10.38 -0.45
CA THR A 81 3.59 -11.30 -0.76
C THR A 81 4.96 -10.68 -0.45
N LEU A 82 5.12 -9.36 -0.60
CA LEU A 82 6.33 -8.63 -0.24
C LEU A 82 6.48 -8.54 1.28
N CYS A 83 5.40 -8.23 2.00
CA CYS A 83 5.36 -8.22 3.47
C CYS A 83 5.71 -9.60 4.05
N GLU A 84 5.12 -10.68 3.52
CA GLU A 84 5.43 -12.06 3.91
C GLU A 84 6.88 -12.44 3.63
N ALA A 85 7.43 -12.04 2.47
CA ALA A 85 8.82 -12.29 2.12
C ALA A 85 9.80 -11.56 3.05
N TRP A 86 9.44 -10.37 3.53
CA TRP A 86 10.22 -9.62 4.52
C TRP A 86 10.05 -10.19 5.94
N GLY A 87 8.85 -10.67 6.27
CA GLY A 87 8.48 -11.21 7.57
C GLY A 87 7.73 -10.25 8.48
N ASN A 88 7.34 -9.07 7.99
CA ASN A 88 6.41 -8.12 8.62
C ASN A 88 5.94 -7.06 7.61
N SER A 89 5.02 -6.19 8.03
CA SER A 89 4.41 -5.18 7.16
C SER A 89 5.28 -3.95 6.85
N ARG A 90 6.59 -3.93 7.12
CA ARG A 90 7.40 -2.68 6.99
C ARG A 90 7.37 -2.00 5.62
N CYS A 91 7.16 -2.75 4.53
CA CYS A 91 7.03 -2.17 3.20
C CYS A 91 5.66 -1.53 2.92
N GLU A 92 4.67 -1.77 3.77
CA GLU A 92 3.29 -1.30 3.64
C GLU A 92 2.86 -0.38 4.79
N GLU A 93 3.30 -0.65 6.02
CA GLU A 93 2.99 0.11 7.23
C GLU A 93 4.18 0.96 7.71
N GLY A 94 4.00 2.27 7.61
CA GLY A 94 4.81 3.31 8.23
C GLY A 94 4.01 4.10 9.26
N SER A 95 4.48 5.32 9.52
CA SER A 95 3.86 6.27 10.44
C SER A 95 2.40 6.59 10.10
N GLU A 96 2.02 6.54 8.81
CA GLU A 96 0.63 6.75 8.39
C GLU A 96 -0.33 5.71 8.96
N HIS A 97 0.09 4.45 9.04
CA HIS A 97 -0.69 3.37 9.65
C HIS A 97 -0.81 3.53 11.17
N TYR A 98 0.25 3.97 11.85
CA TYR A 98 0.15 4.27 13.28
C TYR A 98 -0.82 5.43 13.58
N VAL A 99 -0.87 6.43 12.70
CA VAL A 99 -1.88 7.50 12.79
C VAL A 99 -3.28 6.93 12.58
N ALA A 100 -3.47 6.05 11.57
CA ALA A 100 -4.74 5.39 11.34
C ALA A 100 -5.19 4.56 12.55
N TYR A 101 -4.34 3.69 13.10
CA TYR A 101 -4.62 2.90 14.30
C TYR A 101 -4.97 3.76 15.52
N ALA A 102 -4.30 4.90 15.70
CA ALA A 102 -4.63 5.83 16.77
C ALA A 102 -6.03 6.42 16.61
N LEU A 103 -6.43 6.77 15.38
CA LEU A 103 -7.77 7.27 15.09
C LEU A 103 -8.84 6.19 15.26
N GLU A 104 -8.57 4.96 14.82
CA GLU A 104 -9.46 3.81 15.01
C GLU A 104 -9.69 3.54 16.51
N ALA A 105 -8.61 3.50 17.29
CA ALA A 105 -8.68 3.32 18.74
C ALA A 105 -9.46 4.45 19.45
N LEU A 106 -9.33 5.70 19.00
CA LEU A 106 -10.05 6.84 19.56
C LEU A 106 -11.53 6.89 19.16
N THR A 107 -11.86 6.42 17.96
CA THR A 107 -13.21 6.56 17.38
C THR A 107 -14.05 5.30 17.49
N GLY A 108 -13.43 4.15 17.77
CA GLY A 108 -14.06 2.83 17.80
C GLY A 108 -14.60 2.40 16.43
N LYS A 109 -14.01 2.93 15.36
CA LYS A 109 -14.36 2.66 13.96
C LYS A 109 -13.17 2.08 13.23
#